data_AF-A0A7V8XYW4-F1
#
_entry.id   AF-A0A7V8XYW4-F1
#
_cell.length_a   1.000
_cell.length_b   1.000
_cell.length_c   1.000
_cell.angle_alpha   90.00
_cell.angle_beta   90.00
_cell.angle_gamma   90.00
#
_symmetry.space_group_name_H-M   'P 1'
#
loop_
_entity.id
_entity.type
_entity.pdbx_description
1 polymer ?
#
loop_
_entity_poly.entity_id
_entity_poly.type
_entity_poly.pdbx_seq_one_letter_code
_entity_poly.pdbx_strand_id
1 'polypeptide(L)'
;MKQFVAVVSFSVLMTALPMTEVGRQRIVYDFCYADLDAWDIACEIGIADPDGSNATVLTAGAYGADSAQPAPSPDGSSIAFVRGIFFDQQSPGLE
;
A
#
# COMPACT_ATOMS: atom_id res chain seq x y z
N MET A 1 59.60 -37.69 16.33
CA MET A 1 58.15 -37.75 16.08
C MET A 1 57.64 -36.33 15.97
N LYS A 2 57.34 -35.85 14.75
CA LYS A 2 56.81 -34.48 14.52
C LYS A 2 55.35 -34.61 14.09
N GLN A 3 54.47 -33.96 14.85
CA GLN A 3 53.03 -33.96 14.61
C GLN A 3 52.74 -32.86 13.59
N PHE A 4 52.03 -33.19 12.51
CA PHE A 4 51.49 -32.23 11.55
C PHE A 4 50.07 -31.86 11.98
N VAL A 5 49.84 -30.60 12.31
CA VAL A 5 48.50 -30.06 12.52
C VAL A 5 47.97 -29.59 11.16
N ALA A 6 46.91 -30.22 10.66
CA ALA A 6 46.20 -29.76 9.46
C ALA A 6 45.17 -28.71 9.87
N VAL A 7 45.34 -27.47 9.41
CA VAL A 7 44.34 -26.41 9.55
C VAL A 7 43.40 -26.52 8.35
N VAL A 8 42.17 -26.97 8.58
CA VAL A 8 41.11 -27.01 7.55
C VAL A 8 40.42 -25.65 7.56
N SER A 9 40.68 -24.84 6.53
CA SER A 9 39.98 -23.57 6.31
C SER A 9 38.66 -23.84 5.59
N PHE A 10 37.53 -23.59 6.25
CA PHE A 10 36.21 -23.65 5.64
C PHE A 10 35.81 -22.23 5.21
N SER A 11 36.10 -21.88 3.96
CA SER A 11 35.66 -20.61 3.39
C SER A 11 34.16 -20.71 3.09
N VAL A 12 33.33 -20.03 3.89
CA VAL A 12 31.94 -19.78 3.51
C VAL A 12 31.97 -18.68 2.44
N LEU A 13 31.82 -19.04 1.17
CA LEU A 13 31.40 -18.06 0.17
C LEU A 13 29.99 -17.63 0.59
N MET A 14 29.86 -16.40 1.11
CA MET A 14 28.57 -15.71 1.04
C MET A 14 28.27 -15.49 -0.44
N THR A 15 27.62 -16.48 -1.07
CA THR A 15 26.85 -16.20 -2.26
C THR A 15 25.80 -15.20 -1.81
N ALA A 16 25.96 -13.94 -2.19
CA ALA A 16 24.91 -12.94 -2.09
C ALA A 16 23.63 -13.61 -2.59
N LEU A 17 22.64 -13.77 -1.70
CA LEU A 17 21.30 -14.14 -2.14
C LEU A 17 20.98 -13.21 -3.31
N PRO A 18 20.40 -13.71 -4.42
CA PRO A 18 19.97 -12.81 -5.48
C PRO A 18 19.06 -11.81 -4.79
N MET A 19 19.52 -10.58 -4.62
CA MET A 19 18.69 -9.49 -4.13
C MET A 19 17.63 -9.42 -5.18
N THR A 20 16.45 -9.96 -4.84
CA THR A 20 15.25 -9.87 -5.64
C THR A 20 15.22 -8.45 -6.15
N GLU A 21 15.27 -8.31 -7.47
CA GLU A 21 15.18 -7.04 -8.16
C GLU A 21 14.13 -6.23 -7.42
N VAL A 22 14.55 -5.15 -6.76
CA VAL A 22 13.64 -4.30 -6.00
C VAL A 22 12.81 -3.60 -7.06
N GLY A 23 11.80 -4.31 -7.56
CA GLY A 23 10.77 -3.75 -8.40
C GLY A 23 10.27 -2.50 -7.70
N ARG A 24 10.06 -1.43 -8.48
CA ARG A 24 9.72 -0.10 -8.00
C ARG A 24 8.78 -0.18 -6.79
N GLN A 25 9.32 0.09 -5.61
CA GLN A 25 8.55 0.08 -4.38
C GLN A 25 7.58 1.26 -4.41
N ARG A 26 6.33 1.00 -4.05
CA ARG A 26 5.30 2.02 -3.94
C ARG A 26 4.51 1.82 -2.65
N ILE A 27 4.02 2.92 -2.09
CA ILE A 27 3.15 2.93 -0.93
C ILE A 27 1.71 3.00 -1.40
N VAL A 28 0.82 2.27 -0.71
CA VAL A 28 -0.62 2.36 -0.89
C VAL A 28 -1.21 2.92 0.39
N TYR A 29 -2.12 3.86 0.26
CA TYR A 29 -2.71 4.58 1.38
C TYR A 29 -4.15 4.95 1.07
N ASP A 30 -4.97 5.09 2.11
CA ASP A 30 -6.23 5.80 2.03
C ASP A 30 -6.03 7.28 2.38
N PHE A 31 -6.85 8.13 1.78
CA PHE A 31 -6.90 9.54 2.08
C PHE A 31 -8.35 10.02 1.98
N CYS A 32 -8.72 10.97 2.83
CA CYS A 32 -10.08 11.48 2.90
C CYS A 32 -10.11 12.99 2.73
N TYR A 33 -11.16 13.49 2.09
CA TYR A 33 -11.39 14.91 1.87
C TYR A 33 -12.86 15.24 2.10
N ALA A 34 -13.13 16.49 2.48
CA ALA A 34 -14.50 16.97 2.59
C ALA A 34 -15.08 17.17 1.19
N ASP A 35 -16.17 16.48 0.88
CA ASP A 35 -17.01 16.77 -0.27
C ASP A 35 -18.06 17.79 0.18
N LEU A 36 -17.77 19.06 -0.08
CA LEU A 36 -18.63 20.17 0.34
C LEU A 36 -19.93 20.24 -0.45
N ASP A 37 -20.01 19.58 -1.61
CA ASP A 37 -21.23 19.50 -2.40
C ASP A 37 -22.16 18.42 -1.83
N ALA A 38 -21.59 17.33 -1.33
CA ALA A 38 -22.32 16.25 -0.66
C ALA A 38 -22.55 16.46 0.84
N TRP A 39 -21.92 17.48 1.46
CA TRP A 39 -21.83 17.64 2.92
C TRP A 39 -21.30 16.39 3.64
N ASP A 40 -20.43 15.64 2.97
CA ASP A 40 -19.91 14.35 3.43
C ASP A 40 -18.38 14.36 3.44
N ILE A 41 -17.78 13.34 4.06
CA ILE A 41 -16.35 13.07 3.94
C ILE A 41 -16.19 11.87 3.02
N ALA A 42 -15.47 12.05 1.92
CA ALA A 42 -15.16 10.99 0.98
C ALA A 42 -13.75 10.45 1.19
N CYS A 43 -13.58 9.14 1.21
CA CYS A 43 -12.27 8.48 1.26
C CYS A 43 -11.97 7.69 -0.01
N GLU A 44 -10.72 7.78 -0.48
CA GLU A 44 -10.23 7.10 -1.67
C GLU A 44 -8.89 6.39 -1.39
N ILE A 45 -8.54 5.41 -2.25
CA ILE A 45 -7.26 4.72 -2.23
C ILE A 45 -6.30 5.33 -3.25
N GLY A 46 -5.11 5.70 -2.79
CA GLY A 46 -4.01 6.19 -3.61
C GLY A 46 -2.80 5.26 -3.60
N ILE A 47 -1.97 5.41 -4.62
CA ILE A 47 -0.63 4.80 -4.69
C ILE A 47 0.40 5.86 -5.08
N ALA A 48 1.56 5.84 -4.44
CA ALA A 48 2.66 6.78 -4.70
C ALA A 48 4.02 6.10 -4.57
N ASP A 49 5.07 6.77 -5.02
CA ASP A 49 6.44 6.40 -4.65
C ASP A 49 6.68 6.64 -3.15
N PRO A 50 7.73 6.05 -2.54
CA PRO A 50 7.94 6.13 -1.09
C PRO A 50 8.21 7.55 -0.57
N ASP A 51 8.59 8.47 -1.45
CA ASP A 51 8.75 9.90 -1.15
C ASP A 51 7.45 10.71 -1.31
N GLY A 52 6.34 10.05 -1.67
CA GLY A 52 5.04 10.66 -1.95
C GLY A 52 4.90 11.24 -3.36
N SER A 53 5.93 11.16 -4.21
CA SER A 53 5.85 11.60 -5.60
C SER A 53 5.08 10.60 -6.47
N ASN A 54 4.71 11.02 -7.68
CA ASN A 54 3.99 10.19 -8.66
C ASN A 54 2.71 9.55 -8.10
N ALA A 55 1.99 10.27 -7.24
CA ALA A 55 0.72 9.84 -6.68
C ALA A 55 -0.34 9.63 -7.77
N THR A 56 -1.07 8.53 -7.67
CA THR A 56 -2.19 8.18 -8.55
C THR A 56 -3.35 7.68 -7.68
N VAL A 57 -4.55 8.20 -7.95
CA VAL A 57 -5.79 7.73 -7.32
C VAL A 57 -6.28 6.47 -8.03
N LEU A 58 -6.63 5.43 -7.27
CA LEU A 58 -7.02 4.12 -7.78
C LEU A 58 -8.52 3.83 -7.69
N THR A 59 -9.24 4.56 -6.85
CA THR A 59 -10.70 4.45 -6.69
C THR A 59 -11.35 5.77 -7.03
N ALA A 60 -12.49 5.74 -7.72
CA ALA A 60 -13.30 6.94 -7.92
C ALA A 60 -14.37 7.00 -6.81
N GLY A 61 -14.29 8.03 -5.96
CA GLY A 61 -15.32 8.40 -5.01
C GLY A 61 -16.61 8.70 -5.77
N ALA A 62 -17.51 7.72 -5.79
CA ALA A 62 -18.88 7.98 -6.17
C ALA A 62 -19.60 8.54 -4.93
N TYR A 63 -20.58 9.42 -5.12
CA TYR A 63 -21.38 9.98 -4.02
C TYR A 63 -21.82 8.90 -3.03
N GLY A 64 -21.49 9.12 -1.75
CA GLY A 64 -21.80 8.20 -0.66
C GLY A 64 -21.04 6.88 -0.72
N ALA A 65 -19.90 6.78 -1.42
CA ALA A 65 -19.10 5.57 -1.50
C ALA A 65 -17.64 5.81 -1.10
N ASP A 66 -17.26 5.28 0.04
CA ASP A 66 -15.92 5.38 0.59
C ASP A 66 -15.10 4.14 0.33
N SER A 67 -13.82 4.33 0.01
CA SER A 67 -12.82 3.26 -0.09
C SER A 67 -11.73 3.48 0.97
N ALA A 68 -11.52 2.50 1.85
CA ALA A 68 -10.61 2.62 2.97
C ALA A 68 -9.90 1.30 3.30
N GLN A 69 -8.93 1.36 4.22
CA GLN A 69 -8.21 0.20 4.77
C GLN A 69 -7.54 -0.65 3.69
N PRO A 70 -6.64 -0.08 2.85
CA PRO A 70 -5.99 -0.83 1.80
C PRO A 70 -5.05 -1.89 2.36
N ALA A 71 -5.05 -3.06 1.71
CA ALA A 71 -4.15 -4.17 1.97
C ALA A 71 -3.55 -4.66 0.65
N PRO A 72 -2.34 -4.20 0.29
CA PRO A 72 -1.62 -4.69 -0.88
C PRO A 72 -1.30 -6.19 -0.75
N SER A 73 -1.49 -6.93 -1.83
CA SER A 73 -1.01 -8.30 -1.95
C SER A 73 0.52 -8.37 -1.88
N PRO A 74 1.13 -9.45 -1.36
CA PRO A 74 2.59 -9.57 -1.26
C PRO A 74 3.32 -9.47 -2.59
N ASP A 75 2.68 -9.84 -3.70
CA ASP A 75 3.24 -9.73 -5.06
C ASP A 75 2.98 -8.36 -5.71
N GLY A 76 2.25 -7.47 -5.05
CA GLY A 76 1.93 -6.12 -5.52
C GLY A 76 0.95 -6.06 -6.70
N SER A 77 0.38 -7.19 -7.14
CA SER A 77 -0.51 -7.24 -8.30
C SER A 77 -1.93 -6.73 -8.01
N SER A 78 -2.34 -6.84 -6.75
CA SER A 78 -3.70 -6.55 -6.30
C SER A 78 -3.70 -5.80 -4.96
N ILE A 79 -4.78 -5.05 -4.70
CA ILE A 79 -5.03 -4.38 -3.42
C ILE A 79 -6.44 -4.77 -2.97
N ALA A 80 -6.56 -5.36 -1.79
CA ALA A 80 -7.85 -5.51 -1.13
C ALA A 80 -8.19 -4.22 -0.37
N PHE A 81 -9.46 -3.84 -0.33
CA PHE A 81 -9.92 -2.64 0.39
C PHE A 81 -11.39 -2.81 0.80
N VAL A 82 -11.82 -2.02 1.78
CA VAL A 82 -13.22 -1.95 2.20
C VAL A 82 -13.91 -0.86 1.41
N ARG A 83 -15.09 -1.17 0.87
CA ARG A 83 -15.98 -0.18 0.27
C ARG A 83 -17.24 -0.02 1.11
N GLY A 84 -17.42 1.15 1.71
CA GLY A 84 -18.66 1.54 2.39
C GLY A 84 -19.57 2.27 1.43
N ILE A 85 -20.87 2.00 1.46
CA ILE A 85 -21.87 2.87 0.83
C ILE A 85 -22.75 3.47 1.91
N PHE A 86 -22.66 4.79 2.08
CA PHE A 86 -23.54 5.56 2.92
C PHE A 86 -24.69 6.05 2.04
N PHE A 87 -25.87 5.50 2.28
CA PHE A 87 -27.08 6.10 1.74
C PHE A 87 -27.31 7.38 2.53
N ASP A 88 -27.06 8.53 1.92
CA ASP A 88 -27.53 9.80 2.45
C ASP A 88 -29.04 9.66 2.73
N GLN A 89 -29.40 9.64 4.02
CA GLN A 89 -30.73 10.03 4.43
C GLN A 89 -30.77 11.53 4.22
N GLN A 90 -31.02 11.91 2.96
CA GLN A 90 -31.21 13.26 2.50
C GLN A 90 -32.01 13.99 3.57
N SER A 91 -31.32 14.76 4.41
CA SER A 91 -31.98 15.41 5.55
C SER A 91 -32.98 16.37 4.91
N PRO A 92 -34.30 16.12 5.03
CA PRO A 92 -35.27 17.02 4.41
C PRO A 92 -35.01 18.37 5.07
N GLY A 93 -34.80 19.38 4.22
CA GLY A 93 -34.24 20.67 4.60
C GLY A 93 -34.94 21.29 5.81
N LEU A 94 -34.18 22.07 6.57
CA LEU A 94 -34.73 23.05 7.48
C LEU A 94 -35.42 24.13 6.63
N GLU A 95 -36.69 23.91 6.28
CA GLU A 95 -37.65 25.01 6.05
C GLU A 95 -38.11 25.61 7.38
#